data_AF-A0A7K4T4B3-F1
#
_entry.id   AF-A0A7K4T4B3-F1
#
_cell.length_a   1.000
_cell.length_b   1.000
_cell.length_c   1.000
_cell.angle_alpha   90.00
_cell.angle_beta   90.00
_cell.angle_gamma   90.00
#
_symmetry.space_group_name_H-M   'P 1'
#
loop_
_entity.id
_entity.type
_entity.pdbx_description
1 polymer ?
#
loop_
_entity_poly.entity_id
_entity_poly.type
_entity_poly.pdbx_seq_one_letter_code
_entity_poly.pdbx_strand_id
1 'polypeptide(L)' 'ASGGASITVRDILAASQRQRGPQCGYQCISCCRIFPTLWSLKIHIQHSSQEGYSCKVYYRRLKALWEKEHKEQDAAAPRA' A
#
# COMPACT_ATOMS: atom_id res chain seq x y z
N ALA A 1 41.62 13.15 8.15
CA ALA A 1 40.75 13.96 7.27
C ALA A 1 39.60 13.09 6.82
N SER A 2 38.41 13.29 7.38
CA SER A 2 37.24 12.48 7.07
C SER A 2 36.66 12.94 5.74
N GLY A 3 37.01 12.22 4.66
CA GLY A 3 36.38 12.40 3.35
C GLY A 3 34.92 11.96 3.45
N GLY A 4 34.00 12.91 3.53
CA GLY A 4 32.57 12.63 3.50
C GLY A 4 32.22 12.04 2.13
N ALA A 5 31.78 10.79 2.11
CA ALA A 5 31.29 10.16 0.88
C ALA A 5 30.06 10.94 0.40
N SER A 6 30.19 11.63 -0.74
CA SER A 6 29.05 12.29 -1.38
C SER A 6 28.20 11.23 -2.04
N ILE A 7 26.99 10.99 -1.50
CA ILE A 7 26.01 10.10 -2.12
C ILE A 7 25.64 10.67 -3.49
N THR A 8 25.85 9.89 -4.55
CA THR A 8 25.51 10.31 -5.92
C THR A 8 24.16 9.73 -6.34
N VAL A 9 23.55 10.33 -7.38
CA VAL A 9 22.31 9.80 -7.99
C VAL A 9 22.47 8.34 -8.44
N ARG A 10 23.68 7.94 -8.84
CA ARG A 10 24.00 6.55 -9.20
C ARG A 10 23.92 5.62 -8.00
N ASP A 11 24.36 6.04 -6.81
CA ASP A 11 24.26 5.24 -5.58
C ASP A 11 22.79 5.01 -5.19
N ILE A 12 21.96 6.05 -5.33
CA ILE A 12 20.51 5.98 -5.06
C ILE A 12 19.83 5.00 -6.03
N LEU A 13 20.16 5.08 -7.32
CA LEU A 13 19.61 4.18 -8.33
C LEU A 13 20.13 2.74 -8.17
N ALA A 14 21.38 2.52 -7.79
CA ALA A 14 21.93 1.19 -7.52
C ALA A 14 21.26 0.55 -6.29
N ALA A 15 21.04 1.31 -5.22
CA ALA A 15 20.31 0.85 -4.04
C ALA A 15 18.85 0.52 -4.37
N SER A 16 18.19 1.36 -5.17
CA SER A 16 16.79 1.15 -5.59
C SER A 16 16.62 -0.06 -6.51
N GLN A 17 17.61 -0.36 -7.35
CA GLN A 17 17.59 -1.52 -8.24
C GLN A 17 17.74 -2.84 -7.50
N ARG A 18 18.44 -2.88 -6.35
CA ARG A 18 18.49 -4.08 -5.49
C ARG A 18 17.13 -4.48 -4.90
N GLN A 19 16.14 -3.59 -4.90
CA GLN A 19 14.78 -3.90 -4.47
C GLN A 19 13.88 -4.45 -5.59
N ARG A 20 14.31 -4.42 -6.85
CA ARG A 20 13.52 -4.91 -7.99
C ARG A 20 13.76 -6.39 -8.24
N GLY A 21 13.46 -7.23 -7.25
CA GLY A 21 12.97 -8.58 -7.54
C GLY A 21 11.47 -8.49 -7.83
N PRO A 22 10.88 -9.40 -8.64
CA PRO A 22 9.43 -9.55 -8.66
C PRO A 22 9.02 -9.95 -7.26
N GLN A 23 8.55 -8.97 -6.48
CA GLN A 23 8.08 -9.21 -5.14
C GLN A 23 6.73 -9.92 -5.30
N CYS A 24 6.77 -11.26 -5.39
CA CYS A 24 5.58 -12.10 -5.47
C CYS A 24 4.74 -11.89 -4.22
N GLY A 25 3.84 -10.91 -4.27
CA GLY A 25 3.07 -10.49 -3.11
C GLY A 25 2.17 -9.30 -3.41
N TYR A 26 1.38 -8.93 -2.41
CA TYR A 26 0.40 -7.87 -2.48
C TYR A 26 1.02 -6.59 -1.90
N GLN A 27 1.23 -5.59 -2.74
CA GLN A 27 1.83 -4.32 -2.33
C GLN A 27 0.77 -3.35 -1.80
N CYS A 28 1.01 -2.79 -0.62
CA CYS A 28 0.24 -1.65 -0.13
C CYS A 28 0.69 -0.39 -0.87
N ILE A 29 -0.21 0.27 -1.60
CA ILE A 29 0.10 1.48 -2.39
C ILE A 29 0.49 2.67 -1.49
N SER A 30 0.08 2.66 -0.22
CA SER A 30 0.30 3.77 0.71
C SER A 30 1.70 3.82 1.32
N CYS A 31 2.27 2.65 1.59
CA CYS A 31 3.57 2.51 2.26
C CYS A 31 4.56 1.69 1.45
N CYS A 32 4.17 1.23 0.25
CA CYS A 32 4.93 0.37 -0.64
C CYS A 32 5.43 -0.94 -0.01
N ARG A 33 4.87 -1.34 1.13
CA ARG A 33 5.21 -2.58 1.83
C ARG A 33 4.54 -3.76 1.15
N ILE A 34 5.26 -4.86 1.00
CA ILE A 34 4.78 -6.05 0.28
C ILE A 34 4.46 -7.15 1.27
N PHE A 35 3.29 -7.73 1.08
CA PHE A 35 2.75 -8.77 1.92
C PHE A 35 2.68 -10.09 1.15
N PRO A 36 3.00 -11.23 1.78
CA PRO A 36 2.97 -12.53 1.11
C PRO A 36 1.55 -12.99 0.77
N THR A 37 0.53 -12.44 1.44
CA THR A 37 -0.88 -12.82 1.24
C THR A 37 -1.80 -11.61 1.24
N LEU A 38 -2.95 -11.74 0.56
CA LEU A 38 -3.98 -10.71 0.50
C LEU A 38 -4.62 -10.47 1.88
N TRP A 39 -4.73 -11.51 2.71
CA TRP A 39 -5.22 -11.41 4.09
C TRP A 39 -4.31 -10.49 4.94
N SER A 40 -2.99 -10.68 4.88
CA SER A 40 -2.04 -9.84 5.61
C SER A 40 -2.09 -8.38 5.14
N LEU A 41 -2.28 -8.14 3.84
CA LEU A 41 -2.50 -6.78 3.32
C LEU A 41 -3.82 -6.18 3.88
N LYS A 42 -4.90 -6.97 3.93
CA LYS A 42 -6.20 -6.51 4.45
C LYS A 42 -6.13 -6.13 5.92
N ILE A 43 -5.51 -6.97 6.75
CA ILE A 43 -5.26 -6.68 8.17
C ILE A 43 -4.38 -5.44 8.32
N HIS A 44 -3.29 -5.34 7.53
CA HIS A 44 -2.44 -4.14 7.54
C HIS A 44 -3.24 -2.88 7.22
N ILE A 45 -4.10 -2.90 6.22
CA ILE A 45 -4.93 -1.75 5.84
C ILE A 45 -5.93 -1.40 6.96
N GLN A 46 -6.51 -2.41 7.62
CA GLN A 46 -7.48 -2.21 8.71
C GLN A 46 -6.82 -1.65 9.98
N HIS A 47 -5.62 -2.11 10.32
CA HIS A 47 -4.88 -1.72 11.53
C HIS A 47 -3.94 -0.52 11.29
N SER A 48 -3.71 -0.16 10.02
CA SER A 48 -2.89 0.99 9.60
C SER A 48 -3.33 2.34 10.17
N SER A 49 -4.52 2.42 10.75
CA SER A 49 -4.96 3.59 11.51
C SER A 49 -4.05 3.89 12.72
N GLN A 50 -3.31 2.89 13.24
CA GLN A 50 -2.35 3.03 14.32
C GLN A 50 -0.90 3.31 13.88
N GLU A 51 -0.50 2.97 12.66
CA GLU A 51 0.92 2.94 12.26
C GLU A 51 1.42 4.16 11.47
N GLY A 52 0.56 5.15 11.18
CA GLY A 52 0.97 6.43 10.59
C GLY A 52 0.05 7.01 9.52
N TYR A 53 0.31 8.27 9.16
CA TYR A 53 -0.56 9.10 8.31
C TYR A 53 -0.86 8.53 6.91
N SER A 54 0.11 7.90 6.24
CA SER A 54 -0.04 7.49 4.83
C SER A 54 -1.08 6.38 4.63
N CYS A 55 -1.10 5.37 5.49
CA CYS A 55 -2.02 4.25 5.31
C CYS A 55 -3.44 4.55 5.85
N LYS A 56 -3.57 5.46 6.82
CA LYS A 56 -4.86 5.92 7.36
C LYS A 56 -5.71 6.63 6.30
N VAL A 57 -5.09 7.51 5.50
CA VAL A 57 -5.80 8.23 4.41
C VAL A 57 -6.25 7.26 3.33
N TYR A 58 -5.41 6.31 2.96
CA TYR A 58 -5.75 5.28 2.00
C TYR A 58 -6.87 4.36 2.50
N TYR A 59 -6.82 3.89 3.74
CA TYR A 59 -7.90 3.08 4.32
C TYR A 59 -9.25 3.81 4.28
N ARG A 60 -9.28 5.09 4.63
CA ARG A 60 -10.50 5.90 4.53
C ARG A 60 -11.05 5.96 3.10
N ARG A 61 -10.16 6.10 2.11
CA ARG A 61 -10.54 6.13 0.69
C ARG A 61 -11.06 4.78 0.22
N LEU A 62 -10.40 3.68 0.61
CA LEU A 62 -10.82 2.32 0.28
C LEU A 62 -12.17 1.96 0.93
N LYS A 63 -12.37 2.32 2.20
CA LYS A 63 -13.65 2.14 2.90
C LYS A 63 -14.79 2.87 2.19
N ALA A 64 -14.56 4.11 1.76
CA ALA A 64 -15.56 4.88 1.02
C ALA A 64 -15.91 4.23 -0.34
N LEU A 65 -14.95 3.60 -1.01
CA LEU A 65 -15.21 2.84 -2.24
C LEU A 65 -16.03 1.58 -1.97
N TRP A 66 -15.71 0.81 -0.93
CA TRP A 66 -16.49 -0.37 -0.55
C TRP A 66 -17.93 -0.03 -0.15
N GLU A 67 -18.14 1.07 0.57
CA GLU A 67 -19.49 1.49 0.96
C GLU A 67 -20.32 2.01 -0.22
N LYS A 68 -19.66 2.54 -1.27
CA LYS A 68 -20.33 2.83 -2.55
C LYS A 68 -20.71 1.56 -3.29
N GLU A 69 -19.76 0.63 -3.46
CA GLU A 69 -20.02 -0.66 -4.11
C GLU A 69 -21.15 -1.44 -3.45
N HIS A 70 -21.21 -1.47 -2.12
CA HIS A 70 -22.28 -2.18 -1.40
C HIS A 70 -23.64 -1.51 -1.57
N LYS A 71 -23.67 -0.18 -1.72
CA LYS A 71 -24.90 0.58 -1.99
C LYS A 71 -25.34 0.44 -3.45
N GLU A 72 -24.40 0.28 -4.38
CA GLU A 72 -24.67 0.01 -5.79
C GLU A 72 -25.12 -1.44 -6.03
N GLN A 73 -24.59 -2.41 -5.28
CA GLN A 73 -25.06 -3.80 -5.31
C GLN A 73 -26.45 -4.00 -4.69
N ASP A 74 -26.77 -3.28 -3.61
CA ASP A 74 -28.12 -3.30 -3.00
C ASP A 74 -29.17 -2.62 -3.91
N ALA A 75 -28.77 -1.58 -4.66
CA ALA A 75 -29.64 -0.92 -5.63
C ALA A 75 -29.84 -1.71 -6.94
N ALA A 76 -28.96 -2.68 -7.24
CA ALA A 76 -29.04 -3.54 -8.43
C ALA A 76 -29.78 -4.86 -8.20
N ALA A 77 -30.20 -5.17 -6.96
CA ALA A 77 -31.05 -6.32 -6.68
C ALA A 77 -32.45 -6.10 -7.27
N PRO A 78 -32.92 -6.92 -8.22
CA PRO A 78 -34.29 -6.79 -8.72
C PRO A 78 -35.26 -7.12 -7.58
N ARG A 79 -36.20 -6.19 -7.33
CA ARG A 79 -37.35 -6.46 -6.45
C ARG A 79 -38.16 -7.59 -7.09
N ALA A 80 -38.13 -8.77 -6.47
CA ALA A 80 -39.09 -9.84 -6.70
C ALA A 80 -40.23 -9.71 -5.70
#